data_AF-A0A2J7R5G1-F1
#
_entry.id   AF-A0A2J7R5G1-F1
#
_cell.length_a   1.000
_cell.length_b   1.000
_cell.length_c   1.000
_cell.angle_alpha   90.00
_cell.angle_beta   90.00
_cell.angle_gamma   90.00
#
_symmetry.space_group_name_H-M   'P 1'
#
loop_
_entity.id
_entity.type
_entity.pdbx_description
1 polymer ?
#
loop_
_entity_poly.entity_id
_entity_poly.type
_entity_poly.pdbx_seq_one_letter_code
_entity_poly.pdbx_strand_id
1 'polypeptide(L)'
;MITVKSTSVCVQVDLLETVTSALVCLLQAQPSLADQVPSLGHIPQLCKKMVTHRQQGAIIRATVLVLHQLATSEVCIQAMGHTECINPLKQAMQARKDMIGVVCEALNRLFSTNHDQLISQALEAGMVQYLLGLLEGRLEALENPAMTKAQIVKALKSMSRSLLHGSRVAAILDKSTVWSEYKDQRHDLFISNTPTAGYLTAGTPATAGYLTQGNTKTLPDAPPPMDREDSLVRTDTI
;
A
#
# COMPACT_ATOMS: atom_id res chain seq x y z
N MET A 1 -27.69 -42.08 13.60
CA MET A 1 -26.31 -41.55 13.61
C MET A 1 -26.00 -41.06 12.20
N ILE A 2 -26.29 -39.78 11.92
CA ILE A 2 -26.15 -39.20 10.57
C ILE A 2 -24.73 -38.64 10.48
N THR A 3 -23.86 -39.34 9.76
CA THR A 3 -22.53 -38.83 9.41
C THR A 3 -22.72 -37.68 8.43
N VAL A 4 -22.57 -36.45 8.92
CA VAL A 4 -22.45 -35.26 8.08
C VAL A 4 -21.18 -35.44 7.26
N LYS A 5 -21.32 -35.84 5.99
CA LYS A 5 -20.25 -35.74 5.00
C LYS A 5 -19.88 -34.26 4.92
N SER A 6 -18.76 -33.91 5.54
CA SER A 6 -18.09 -32.64 5.30
C SER A 6 -17.80 -32.59 3.79
N THR A 7 -18.62 -31.82 3.07
CA THR A 7 -18.35 -31.48 1.67
C THR A 7 -17.05 -30.69 1.66
N SER A 8 -15.95 -31.41 1.43
CA SER A 8 -14.68 -30.81 1.09
C SER A 8 -14.87 -30.13 -0.27
N VAL A 9 -15.24 -28.84 -0.24
CA VAL A 9 -15.21 -28.00 -1.43
C VAL A 9 -13.76 -27.96 -1.87
N CYS A 10 -13.44 -28.68 -2.94
CA CYS A 10 -12.17 -28.53 -3.62
C CYS A 10 -12.15 -27.12 -4.20
N VAL A 11 -11.43 -26.22 -3.52
CA VAL A 11 -11.24 -24.85 -4.01
C VAL A 11 -10.36 -24.95 -5.24
N GLN A 12 -10.91 -24.56 -6.40
CA GLN A 12 -10.11 -24.37 -7.61
C GLN A 12 -9.23 -23.14 -7.40
N VAL A 13 -8.01 -23.36 -6.91
CA VAL A 13 -7.07 -22.29 -6.52
C VAL A 13 -6.82 -21.35 -7.68
N ASP A 14 -6.56 -21.88 -8.88
CA ASP A 14 -6.25 -21.08 -10.07
C ASP A 14 -7.42 -20.16 -10.46
N LEU A 15 -8.66 -20.67 -10.40
CA LEU A 15 -9.85 -19.87 -10.67
C LEU A 15 -10.03 -18.79 -9.62
N LEU A 16 -9.86 -19.12 -8.34
CA LEU A 16 -9.98 -18.16 -7.24
C LEU A 16 -8.95 -17.03 -7.35
N GLU A 17 -7.69 -17.37 -7.65
CA GLU A 17 -6.63 -16.39 -7.86
C GLU A 17 -6.93 -15.50 -9.07
N THR A 18 -7.32 -16.09 -10.20
CA THR A 18 -7.68 -15.35 -11.41
C THR A 18 -8.83 -14.38 -11.16
N VAL A 19 -9.91 -14.84 -10.54
CA VAL A 19 -11.09 -14.02 -10.22
C VAL A 19 -10.73 -12.92 -9.21
N THR A 20 -9.91 -13.24 -8.21
CA THR A 20 -9.48 -12.24 -7.23
C THR A 20 -8.65 -11.15 -7.89
N SER A 21 -7.67 -11.51 -8.72
CA SER A 21 -6.85 -10.56 -9.45
C SER A 21 -7.70 -9.70 -10.39
N ALA A 22 -8.64 -10.30 -11.12
CA ALA A 22 -9.55 -9.56 -11.98
C ALA A 22 -10.41 -8.55 -11.19
N LEU A 23 -10.95 -8.96 -10.03
CA LEU A 23 -11.73 -8.08 -9.17
C LEU A 23 -10.89 -6.93 -8.60
N VAL A 24 -9.69 -7.20 -8.10
CA VAL A 24 -8.79 -6.17 -7.58
C VAL A 24 -8.44 -5.17 -8.68
N CYS A 25 -8.06 -5.64 -9.87
CA CYS A 25 -7.78 -4.77 -11.02
C CYS A 25 -9.00 -3.94 -11.43
N LEU A 26 -10.20 -4.53 -11.43
CA LEU A 26 -11.45 -3.81 -11.74
C LEU A 26 -11.70 -2.69 -10.73
N LEU A 27 -11.57 -2.96 -9.44
CA LEU A 27 -11.77 -1.97 -8.37
C LEU A 27 -10.67 -0.89 -8.37
N GLN A 28 -9.46 -1.21 -8.85
CA GLN A 28 -8.40 -0.22 -9.07
C GLN A 28 -8.69 0.68 -10.26
N ALA A 29 -9.16 0.10 -11.38
CA ALA A 29 -9.50 0.85 -12.59
C ALA A 29 -10.74 1.73 -12.38
N GLN A 30 -11.72 1.25 -11.60
CA GLN A 30 -12.95 1.97 -11.30
C GLN A 30 -13.24 1.98 -9.79
N PRO A 31 -12.65 2.91 -9.02
CA PRO A 31 -12.80 2.97 -7.56
C PRO A 31 -14.25 3.16 -7.10
N SER A 32 -15.10 3.85 -7.89
CA SER A 32 -16.50 4.10 -7.54
C SER A 32 -17.35 2.84 -7.42
N LEU A 33 -16.91 1.71 -7.97
CA LEU A 33 -17.61 0.43 -7.80
C LEU A 33 -17.43 -0.11 -6.37
N ALA A 34 -16.32 0.22 -5.70
CA ALA A 34 -16.07 -0.22 -4.33
C ALA A 34 -17.12 0.30 -3.34
N ASP A 35 -17.68 1.49 -3.59
CA ASP A 35 -18.64 2.15 -2.71
C ASP A 35 -19.98 1.38 -2.60
N GLN A 36 -20.27 0.47 -3.53
CA GLN A 36 -21.45 -0.38 -3.52
C GLN A 36 -21.23 -1.69 -2.74
N VAL A 37 -19.98 -2.07 -2.47
CA VAL A 37 -19.65 -3.34 -1.80
C VAL A 37 -20.21 -3.44 -0.37
N PRO A 38 -20.21 -2.35 0.44
CA PRO A 38 -20.81 -2.38 1.77
C PRO A 38 -22.32 -2.69 1.79
N SER A 39 -23.10 -2.12 0.87
CA SER A 39 -24.56 -2.30 0.85
C SER A 39 -24.98 -3.74 0.50
N LEU A 40 -24.10 -4.47 -0.18
CA LEU A 40 -24.26 -5.89 -0.48
C LEU A 40 -23.86 -6.82 0.69
N GLY A 41 -23.33 -6.28 1.78
CA GLY A 41 -22.94 -7.06 2.96
C GLY A 41 -21.72 -7.96 2.74
N HIS A 42 -20.90 -7.69 1.72
CA HIS A 42 -19.76 -8.54 1.38
C HIS A 42 -18.59 -8.41 2.37
N ILE A 43 -18.37 -7.23 2.98
CA ILE A 43 -17.28 -7.00 3.94
C ILE A 43 -17.38 -7.95 5.16
N PRO A 44 -18.52 -8.06 5.87
CA PRO A 44 -18.70 -9.05 6.93
C PRO A 44 -18.49 -10.50 6.48
N GLN A 45 -18.94 -10.85 5.27
CA GLN A 45 -18.78 -12.20 4.73
C GLN A 45 -17.31 -12.54 4.48
N LEU A 46 -16.53 -11.60 3.93
CA LEU A 46 -15.09 -11.75 3.72
C LEU A 46 -14.38 -12.01 5.05
N CYS A 47 -14.59 -11.16 6.06
CA CYS A 47 -14.01 -11.34 7.40
C CYS A 47 -14.37 -12.70 8.01
N LYS A 48 -15.65 -13.12 7.91
CA LYS A 48 -16.10 -14.42 8.40
C LYS A 48 -15.45 -15.60 7.67
N LYS A 49 -15.32 -15.52 6.34
CA LYS A 49 -14.70 -16.58 5.53
C LYS A 49 -13.22 -16.74 5.86
N MET A 50 -12.50 -15.64 6.09
CA MET A 50 -11.11 -15.67 6.49
C MET A 50 -10.88 -16.43 7.81
N VAL A 51 -11.76 -16.24 8.81
CA VAL A 51 -11.72 -16.98 10.09
C VAL A 51 -12.14 -18.45 9.92
N THR A 52 -13.23 -18.69 9.18
CA THR A 52 -13.80 -20.05 9.01
C THR A 52 -12.84 -20.97 8.26
N HIS A 53 -12.12 -20.43 7.27
CA HIS A 53 -11.23 -21.17 6.38
C HIS A 53 -9.75 -20.94 6.70
N ARG A 54 -9.39 -20.84 7.99
CA ARG A 54 -8.03 -20.51 8.46
C ARG A 54 -6.89 -21.42 7.95
N GLN A 55 -7.22 -22.63 7.50
CA GLN A 55 -6.25 -23.60 6.95
C GLN A 55 -6.11 -23.50 5.43
N GLN A 56 -6.99 -22.74 4.76
CA GLN A 56 -7.00 -22.60 3.30
C GLN A 56 -6.30 -21.30 2.92
N GLY A 57 -4.97 -21.38 2.75
CA GLY A 57 -4.12 -20.22 2.44
C GLY A 57 -4.57 -19.42 1.21
N ALA A 58 -5.13 -20.08 0.19
CA ALA A 58 -5.69 -19.43 -0.99
C ALA A 58 -6.88 -18.51 -0.66
N ILE A 59 -7.80 -18.95 0.20
CA ILE A 59 -8.95 -18.13 0.63
C ILE A 59 -8.48 -16.94 1.47
N ILE A 60 -7.52 -17.16 2.38
CA ILE A 60 -6.96 -16.07 3.19
C ILE A 60 -6.32 -15.02 2.28
N ARG A 61 -5.44 -15.44 1.35
CA ARG A 61 -4.80 -14.55 0.39
C ARG A 61 -5.84 -13.77 -0.41
N ALA A 62 -6.82 -14.46 -0.99
CA ALA A 62 -7.85 -13.82 -1.79
C ALA A 62 -8.62 -12.77 -1.01
N THR A 63 -9.06 -13.12 0.20
CA THR A 63 -9.82 -12.23 1.08
C THR A 63 -9.00 -11.01 1.50
N VAL A 64 -7.73 -11.20 1.86
CA VAL A 64 -6.82 -10.11 2.23
C VAL A 64 -6.62 -9.14 1.07
N LEU A 65 -6.40 -9.65 -0.16
CA LEU A 65 -6.21 -8.80 -1.34
C LEU A 65 -7.45 -7.96 -1.63
N VAL A 66 -8.65 -8.56 -1.54
CA VAL A 66 -9.90 -7.82 -1.71
C VAL A 66 -10.07 -6.77 -0.61
N LEU A 67 -9.87 -7.13 0.67
CA LEU A 67 -9.99 -6.17 1.79
C LEU A 67 -8.97 -5.03 1.69
N HIS A 68 -7.73 -5.31 1.27
CA HIS A 68 -6.71 -4.29 1.04
C HIS A 68 -7.12 -3.31 -0.07
N GLN A 69 -7.71 -3.82 -1.15
CA GLN A 69 -8.25 -2.97 -2.21
C GLN A 69 -9.45 -2.16 -1.74
N LEU A 70 -10.38 -2.75 -0.98
CA LEU A 70 -11.52 -2.02 -0.42
C LEU A 70 -11.10 -0.94 0.57
N ALA A 71 -9.97 -1.11 1.27
CA ALA A 71 -9.41 -0.11 2.16
C ALA A 71 -8.87 1.15 1.43
N THR A 72 -9.02 1.27 0.10
CA THR A 72 -8.82 2.54 -0.61
C THR A 72 -10.08 3.43 -0.64
N SER A 73 -11.27 2.87 -0.34
CA SER A 73 -12.54 3.61 -0.32
C SER A 73 -12.93 3.94 1.13
N GLU A 74 -13.15 5.21 1.43
CA GLU A 74 -13.59 5.65 2.76
C GLU A 74 -14.94 5.03 3.16
N VAL A 75 -15.85 4.83 2.20
CA VAL A 75 -17.14 4.18 2.44
C VAL A 75 -16.94 2.74 2.92
N CYS A 76 -15.99 2.02 2.32
CA CYS A 76 -15.63 0.67 2.74
C CYS A 76 -14.94 0.67 4.11
N ILE A 77 -14.05 1.63 4.39
CA ILE A 77 -13.39 1.75 5.70
C ILE A 77 -14.43 1.98 6.81
N GLN A 78 -15.41 2.85 6.58
CA GLN A 78 -16.50 3.09 7.53
C GLN A 78 -17.29 1.80 7.79
N ALA A 79 -17.62 1.03 6.75
CA ALA A 79 -18.30 -0.26 6.89
C ALA A 79 -17.45 -1.30 7.63
N MET A 80 -16.12 -1.29 7.42
CA MET A 80 -15.18 -2.11 8.18
C MET A 80 -15.11 -1.71 9.65
N GLY A 81 -15.34 -0.44 10.00
CA GLY A 81 -15.45 0.01 11.41
C GLY A 81 -16.64 -0.61 12.15
N HIS A 82 -17.73 -0.87 11.43
CA HIS A 82 -18.95 -1.49 11.96
C HIS A 82 -18.94 -3.03 11.91
N THR A 83 -17.86 -3.62 11.42
CA THR A 83 -17.68 -5.07 11.27
C THR A 83 -16.45 -5.50 12.06
N GLU A 84 -16.43 -6.68 12.69
CA GLU A 84 -15.20 -7.22 13.25
C GLU A 84 -14.20 -7.54 12.13
N CYS A 85 -13.27 -6.61 11.85
CA CYS A 85 -12.32 -6.71 10.74
C CYS A 85 -10.88 -6.91 11.24
N ILE A 86 -10.53 -6.27 12.37
CA ILE A 86 -9.13 -6.24 12.84
C ILE A 86 -8.64 -7.60 13.36
N ASN A 87 -9.46 -8.32 14.13
CA ASN A 87 -9.08 -9.64 14.64
C ASN A 87 -8.92 -10.69 13.51
N PRO A 88 -9.84 -10.79 12.53
CA PRO A 88 -9.61 -11.60 11.35
C PRO A 88 -8.31 -11.28 10.60
N LEU A 89 -7.99 -9.99 10.39
CA LEU A 89 -6.73 -9.58 9.75
C LEU A 89 -5.50 -10.00 10.56
N LYS A 90 -5.56 -9.91 11.89
CA LYS A 90 -4.51 -10.43 12.78
C LYS A 90 -4.28 -11.93 12.57
N GLN A 91 -5.36 -12.71 12.54
CA GLN A 91 -5.29 -14.16 12.33
C GLN A 91 -4.75 -14.51 10.94
N ALA A 92 -5.10 -13.73 9.92
CA ALA A 92 -4.55 -13.89 8.57
C ALA A 92 -3.02 -13.73 8.54
N MET A 93 -2.49 -12.69 9.19
CA MET A 93 -1.04 -12.49 9.34
C MET A 93 -0.34 -13.61 10.13
N GLN A 94 -1.06 -14.24 11.07
CA GLN A 94 -0.53 -15.38 11.82
C GLN A 94 -0.46 -16.64 10.94
N ALA A 95 -1.47 -16.87 10.09
CA ALA A 95 -1.56 -18.03 9.21
C ALA A 95 -0.70 -17.91 7.93
N ARG A 96 -0.56 -16.70 7.37
CA ARG A 96 0.13 -16.44 6.09
C ARG A 96 1.14 -15.30 6.24
N LYS A 97 2.41 -15.65 6.44
CA LYS A 97 3.49 -14.68 6.70
C LYS A 97 3.83 -13.82 5.48
N ASP A 98 3.67 -14.35 4.29
CA ASP A 98 3.82 -13.65 3.01
C ASP A 98 2.81 -12.49 2.85
N MET A 99 1.67 -12.55 3.53
CA MET A 99 0.63 -11.53 3.45
C MET A 99 0.80 -10.38 4.46
N ILE A 100 1.77 -10.44 5.37
CA ILE A 100 1.95 -9.43 6.43
C ILE A 100 2.13 -8.04 5.83
N GLY A 101 2.93 -7.88 4.77
CA GLY A 101 3.16 -6.59 4.13
C GLY A 101 1.86 -5.95 3.63
N VAL A 102 1.05 -6.71 2.90
CA VAL A 102 -0.24 -6.26 2.36
C VAL A 102 -1.22 -5.90 3.47
N VAL A 103 -1.31 -6.73 4.52
CA VAL A 103 -2.20 -6.45 5.66
C VAL A 103 -1.74 -5.20 6.41
N CYS A 104 -0.43 -5.00 6.62
CA CYS A 104 0.08 -3.80 7.30
C CYS A 104 -0.21 -2.52 6.51
N GLU A 105 -0.14 -2.57 5.18
CA GLU A 105 -0.55 -1.44 4.34
C GLU A 105 -2.05 -1.15 4.48
N ALA A 106 -2.89 -2.19 4.46
CA ALA A 106 -4.33 -2.04 4.68
C ALA A 106 -4.62 -1.44 6.06
N LEU A 107 -3.98 -1.97 7.12
CA LEU A 107 -4.12 -1.46 8.49
C LEU A 107 -3.68 0.00 8.60
N ASN A 108 -2.59 0.40 7.93
CA ASN A 108 -2.18 1.81 7.92
C ASN A 108 -3.27 2.70 7.31
N ARG A 109 -3.88 2.30 6.19
CA ARG A 109 -5.01 3.03 5.58
C ARG A 109 -6.21 3.11 6.55
N LEU A 110 -6.58 1.97 7.15
CA LEU A 110 -7.69 1.88 8.10
C LEU A 110 -7.50 2.78 9.33
N PHE A 111 -6.29 2.86 9.90
CA PHE A 111 -6.04 3.70 11.07
C PHE A 111 -5.74 5.16 10.71
N SER A 112 -5.39 5.45 9.46
CA SER A 112 -5.15 6.83 8.98
C SER A 112 -6.43 7.69 8.97
N THR A 113 -7.61 7.07 8.86
CA THR A 113 -8.91 7.76 8.89
C THR A 113 -9.36 8.12 10.31
N ASN A 114 -8.67 7.67 11.35
CA ASN A 114 -8.97 7.94 12.76
C ASN A 114 -10.40 7.57 13.20
N HIS A 115 -11.05 6.57 12.58
CA HIS A 115 -12.31 6.05 13.11
C HIS A 115 -12.08 5.30 14.42
N ASP A 116 -12.71 5.78 15.50
CA ASP A 116 -12.51 5.24 16.85
C ASP A 116 -12.91 3.76 16.96
N GLN A 117 -13.94 3.32 16.23
CA GLN A 117 -14.38 1.92 16.20
C GLN A 117 -13.25 0.96 15.75
N LEU A 118 -12.49 1.33 14.71
CA LEU A 118 -11.37 0.52 14.22
C LEU A 118 -10.24 0.45 15.26
N ILE A 119 -9.99 1.55 15.97
CA ILE A 119 -8.97 1.62 17.01
C ILE A 119 -9.38 0.83 18.26
N SER A 120 -10.67 0.87 18.64
CA SER A 120 -11.22 0.04 19.71
C SER A 120 -11.04 -1.44 19.40
N GLN A 121 -11.46 -1.87 18.19
CA GLN A 121 -11.26 -3.25 17.73
C GLN A 121 -9.78 -3.65 17.77
N ALA A 122 -8.86 -2.76 17.38
CA ALA A 122 -7.44 -3.01 17.42
C ALA A 122 -6.88 -3.18 18.84
N LEU A 123 -7.38 -2.40 19.80
CA LEU A 123 -7.02 -2.54 21.21
C LEU A 123 -7.57 -3.85 21.81
N GLU A 124 -8.82 -4.19 21.50
CA GLU A 124 -9.47 -5.44 21.94
C GLU A 124 -8.77 -6.68 21.36
N ALA A 125 -8.38 -6.63 20.09
CA ALA A 125 -7.65 -7.71 19.44
C ALA A 125 -6.16 -7.78 19.85
N GLY A 126 -5.66 -6.86 20.68
CA GLY A 126 -4.24 -6.76 21.01
C GLY A 126 -3.35 -6.57 19.79
N MET A 127 -3.84 -5.81 18.80
CA MET A 127 -3.16 -5.55 17.54
C MET A 127 -1.91 -4.68 17.76
N VAL A 128 -1.97 -3.71 18.68
CA VAL A 128 -0.82 -2.82 18.98
C VAL A 128 0.39 -3.64 19.42
N GLN A 129 0.22 -4.57 20.37
CA GLN A 129 1.29 -5.45 20.84
C GLN A 129 1.78 -6.38 19.72
N TYR A 130 0.86 -6.88 18.90
CA TYR A 130 1.22 -7.74 17.77
C TYR A 130 2.11 -7.01 16.75
N LEU A 131 1.76 -5.77 16.40
CA LEU A 131 2.52 -4.92 15.49
C LEU A 131 3.91 -4.58 16.06
N LEU A 132 4.01 -4.30 17.36
CA LEU A 132 5.31 -4.09 18.03
C LEU A 132 6.20 -5.35 17.93
N GLY A 133 5.64 -6.54 18.14
CA GLY A 133 6.38 -7.79 17.97
C GLY A 133 6.86 -8.03 16.53
N LEU A 134 6.13 -7.54 15.53
CA LEU A 134 6.58 -7.58 14.12
C LEU A 134 7.74 -6.61 13.85
N LEU A 135 7.83 -5.48 14.55
CA LEU A 135 8.97 -4.55 14.43
C LEU A 135 10.26 -5.14 15.00
N GLU A 136 10.16 -5.91 16.08
CA GLU A 136 11.28 -6.64 16.70
C GLU A 136 11.74 -7.82 15.83
N GLY A 137 10.79 -8.51 15.20
CA GLY A 137 11.06 -9.69 14.39
C GLY A 137 11.80 -9.44 13.07
N ARG A 138 12.32 -10.52 12.51
CA ARG A 138 12.86 -10.58 11.15
C ARG A 138 11.72 -11.02 10.21
N LEU A 139 11.25 -10.10 9.37
CA LEU A 139 10.14 -10.32 8.43
C LEU A 139 10.63 -11.02 7.15
N GLU A 140 11.31 -12.16 7.30
CA GLU A 140 12.06 -12.84 6.22
C GLU A 140 11.16 -13.35 5.09
N ALA A 141 9.88 -13.59 5.35
CA ALA A 141 8.90 -14.02 4.36
C ALA A 141 8.42 -12.89 3.42
N LEU A 142 8.90 -11.66 3.60
CA LEU A 142 8.47 -10.48 2.84
C LEU A 142 9.55 -10.01 1.88
N GLU A 143 9.13 -9.59 0.69
CA GLU A 143 10.02 -9.00 -0.32
C GLU A 143 10.62 -7.66 0.15
N ASN A 144 9.82 -6.84 0.85
CA ASN A 144 10.27 -5.55 1.38
C ASN A 144 9.94 -5.39 2.88
N PRO A 145 10.77 -5.96 3.77
CA PRO A 145 10.63 -5.81 5.22
C PRO A 145 10.68 -4.36 5.68
N ALA A 146 11.52 -3.54 5.04
CA ALA A 146 11.76 -2.15 5.37
C ALA A 146 10.47 -1.31 5.17
N MET A 147 9.86 -1.41 4.00
CA MET A 147 8.56 -0.80 3.71
C MET A 147 7.48 -1.26 4.69
N THR A 148 7.43 -2.55 5.01
CA THR A 148 6.44 -3.10 5.95
C THR A 148 6.60 -2.50 7.35
N LYS A 149 7.84 -2.41 7.86
CA LYS A 149 8.11 -1.74 9.14
C LYS A 149 7.67 -0.27 9.11
N ALA A 150 7.90 0.44 8.01
CA ALA A 150 7.44 1.82 7.85
C ALA A 150 5.89 1.92 7.91
N GLN A 151 5.16 1.00 7.27
CA GLN A 151 3.69 0.96 7.34
C GLN A 151 3.21 0.72 8.78
N ILE A 152 3.87 -0.19 9.51
CA ILE A 152 3.56 -0.46 10.91
C ILE A 152 3.75 0.80 11.77
N VAL A 153 4.88 1.51 11.62
CA VAL A 153 5.14 2.74 12.37
C VAL A 153 4.11 3.82 12.04
N LYS A 154 3.75 4.00 10.77
CA LYS A 154 2.69 4.94 10.35
C LYS A 154 1.34 4.60 10.99
N ALA A 155 0.97 3.33 10.96
CA ALA A 155 -0.25 2.82 11.58
C ALA A 155 -0.30 3.14 13.09
N LEU A 156 0.76 2.79 13.82
CA LEU A 156 0.86 3.03 15.27
C LEU A 156 0.83 4.53 15.61
N LYS A 157 1.55 5.37 14.86
CA LYS A 157 1.49 6.84 14.98
C LYS A 157 0.11 7.40 14.68
N SER A 158 -0.64 6.78 13.76
CA SER A 158 -2.01 7.20 13.49
C SER A 158 -2.93 6.87 14.66
N MET A 159 -2.85 5.64 15.17
CA MET A 159 -3.66 5.22 16.32
C MET A 159 -3.40 6.08 17.57
N SER A 160 -2.16 6.51 17.82
CA SER A 160 -1.83 7.39 18.95
C SER A 160 -2.39 8.81 18.82
N ARG A 161 -2.85 9.22 17.63
CA ARG A 161 -3.48 10.52 17.38
C ARG A 161 -5.00 10.51 17.58
N SER A 162 -5.62 9.36 17.84
CA SER A 162 -7.06 9.29 18.15
C SER A 162 -7.38 10.03 19.44
N LEU A 163 -8.47 10.78 19.42
CA LEU A 163 -8.94 11.58 20.55
C LEU A 163 -9.45 10.70 21.70
N LEU A 164 -10.13 9.59 21.39
CA LEU A 164 -10.75 8.74 22.41
C LEU A 164 -9.80 7.65 22.93
N HIS A 165 -8.96 7.11 22.06
CA HIS A 165 -8.16 5.92 22.36
C HIS A 165 -6.65 6.16 22.32
N GLY A 166 -6.21 7.33 21.84
CA GLY A 166 -4.79 7.65 21.66
C GLY A 166 -3.98 7.55 22.95
N SER A 167 -4.53 7.96 24.10
CA SER A 167 -3.87 7.84 25.41
C SER A 167 -3.58 6.38 25.80
N ARG A 168 -4.54 5.48 25.57
CA ARG A 168 -4.38 4.04 25.82
C ARG A 168 -3.37 3.42 24.87
N VAL A 169 -3.38 3.81 23.60
CA VAL A 169 -2.39 3.37 22.61
C VAL A 169 -0.99 3.86 23.02
N ALA A 170 -0.83 5.14 23.33
CA ALA A 170 0.42 5.73 23.78
C ALA A 170 0.98 5.02 25.03
N ALA A 171 0.13 4.73 26.02
CA ALA A 171 0.55 4.01 27.23
C ALA A 171 1.05 2.57 26.95
N ILE A 172 0.61 1.93 25.87
CA ILE A 172 1.16 0.64 25.41
C ILE A 172 2.50 0.86 24.71
N LEU A 173 2.57 1.86 23.83
CA LEU A 173 3.76 2.20 23.05
C LEU A 173 4.94 2.64 23.95
N ASP A 174 4.68 3.45 24.98
CA ASP A 174 5.72 3.96 25.90
C ASP A 174 6.36 2.85 26.76
N LYS A 175 5.66 1.73 26.96
CA LYS A 175 6.22 0.55 27.64
C LYS A 175 7.13 -0.27 26.74
N SER A 176 7.10 -0.05 25.42
CA SER A 176 7.88 -0.81 24.46
C SER A 176 9.25 -0.19 24.26
N THR A 177 10.29 -0.97 24.56
CA THR A 177 11.67 -0.63 24.24
C THR A 177 11.87 -0.48 22.73
N VAL A 178 11.28 -1.40 21.95
CA VAL A 178 11.31 -1.38 20.48
C VAL A 178 10.73 -0.07 19.95
N TRP A 179 9.58 0.38 20.46
CA TRP A 179 8.97 1.63 19.98
C TRP A 179 9.87 2.86 20.12
N SER A 180 10.72 2.89 21.16
CA SER A 180 11.63 4.01 21.41
C SER A 180 12.62 4.22 20.26
N GLU A 181 12.98 3.15 19.55
CA GLU A 181 13.86 3.22 18.37
C GLU A 181 13.15 3.80 17.13
N TYR A 182 11.82 3.63 17.03
CA TYR A 182 11.04 4.00 15.83
C TYR A 182 10.25 5.30 15.97
N LYS A 183 9.90 5.72 17.19
CA LYS A 183 8.98 6.86 17.42
C LYS A 183 9.46 8.16 16.76
N ASP A 184 10.77 8.40 16.78
CA ASP A 184 11.38 9.64 16.27
C ASP A 184 11.90 9.52 14.82
N GLN A 185 11.87 8.31 14.22
CA GLN A 185 12.30 8.12 12.84
C GLN A 185 11.31 8.78 11.87
N ARG A 186 11.83 9.67 11.00
CA ARG A 186 11.10 10.21 9.84
C ARG A 186 11.14 9.22 8.67
N HIS A 187 10.01 9.04 7.99
CA HIS A 187 9.80 7.99 6.97
C HIS A 187 10.55 8.23 5.64
N ASP A 188 11.33 9.30 5.50
CA ASP A 188 12.05 9.63 4.26
C ASP A 188 13.17 8.63 3.93
N LEU A 189 13.59 7.82 4.90
CA LEU A 189 14.60 6.77 4.71
C LEU A 189 14.07 5.48 4.05
N PHE A 190 12.77 5.37 3.76
CA PHE A 190 12.17 4.18 3.13
C PHE A 190 11.74 4.40 1.67
N ILE A 191 12.34 5.37 0.96
CA ILE A 191 12.26 5.38 -0.49
C ILE A 191 13.36 4.47 -1.02
N SER A 192 12.98 3.25 -1.42
CA SER A 192 13.74 2.52 -2.42
C SER A 192 13.77 3.40 -3.66
N ASN A 193 14.84 4.17 -3.81
CA ASN A 193 15.22 4.78 -5.06
C ASN A 193 15.36 3.60 -6.03
N THR A 194 14.32 3.33 -6.81
CA THR A 194 14.47 2.68 -8.10
C THR A 194 14.79 3.84 -9.04
N PRO A 195 16.07 4.20 -9.26
CA PRO A 195 16.36 4.86 -10.50
C PRO A 195 15.97 3.84 -11.57
N THR A 196 14.89 4.10 -12.31
CA THR A 196 14.74 3.53 -13.64
C THR A 196 15.91 4.07 -14.45
N ALA A 197 17.07 3.42 -14.30
CA ALA A 197 18.30 3.74 -14.97
C ALA A 197 18.14 3.33 -16.42
N GLY A 198 17.99 4.32 -17.29
CA GLY A 198 18.45 4.27 -18.66
C GLY A 198 17.68 3.34 -19.60
N TYR A 199 16.44 3.68 -19.92
CA TYR A 199 15.92 3.39 -21.27
C TYR A 199 16.27 4.55 -22.20
N LEU A 200 17.58 4.76 -22.42
CA LEU A 200 18.07 5.47 -23.59
C LEU A 200 18.12 4.45 -24.73
N THR A 201 17.03 4.33 -25.45
CA THR A 201 17.03 3.75 -26.80
C THR A 201 17.79 4.69 -27.73
N ALA A 202 19.11 4.58 -27.72
CA ALA A 202 19.99 5.12 -28.76
C ALA A 202 21.17 4.17 -28.96
N GLY A 203 20.88 2.91 -29.26
CA GLY A 203 21.86 1.95 -29.75
C GLY A 203 21.96 2.05 -31.27
N THR A 204 22.75 3.00 -31.78
CA THR A 204 23.30 2.89 -33.13
C THR A 204 24.40 1.83 -33.15
N PRO A 205 24.47 0.96 -34.18
CA PRO A 205 25.51 -0.05 -34.29
C PRO A 205 26.88 0.59 -34.54
N ALA A 206 27.90 -0.08 -34.01
CA ALA A 206 29.30 0.26 -34.18
C ALA A 206 29.67 0.32 -35.67
N THR A 207 30.22 1.44 -36.13
CA THR A 207 30.99 1.51 -37.38
C THR A 207 32.14 2.49 -37.20
N ALA A 208 33.30 2.03 -37.66
CA ALA A 208 34.62 2.60 -37.47
C ALA A 208 34.83 3.97 -38.12
N GLY A 209 35.62 4.79 -37.44
CA GLY A 209 36.75 5.51 -38.03
C GLY A 209 36.46 6.77 -38.85
N TYR A 210 36.49 7.94 -38.21
CA TYR A 210 37.31 9.05 -38.71
C TYR A 210 37.61 10.06 -37.59
N LEU A 211 38.91 10.30 -37.38
CA LEU A 211 39.47 11.32 -36.50
C LEU A 211 39.19 12.71 -37.08
N THR A 212 38.51 13.60 -36.36
CA THR A 212 38.80 15.05 -36.42
C THR A 212 38.46 15.72 -35.08
N GLN A 213 39.43 16.50 -34.58
CA GLN A 213 39.40 17.31 -33.37
C GLN A 213 38.29 18.37 -33.39
N GLY A 214 37.82 18.82 -32.23
CA GLY A 214 37.09 20.09 -32.14
C GLY A 214 36.38 20.40 -30.81
N ASN A 215 37.11 21.05 -29.91
CA ASN A 215 36.70 22.00 -28.87
C ASN A 215 35.34 21.86 -28.14
N THR A 216 35.45 21.68 -26.82
CA THR A 216 34.49 22.12 -25.81
C THR A 216 34.08 23.58 -26.02
N LYS A 217 32.78 23.84 -26.22
CA LYS A 217 32.18 25.17 -26.05
C LYS A 217 31.11 25.07 -24.96
N THR A 218 31.35 25.80 -23.87
CA THR A 218 30.39 26.10 -22.81
C THR A 218 29.24 26.94 -23.37
N LEU A 219 28.00 26.54 -23.09
CA LEU A 219 26.80 27.30 -23.45
C LEU A 219 26.75 28.62 -22.64
N PRO A 220 26.46 29.78 -23.26
CA PRO A 220 26.25 31.03 -22.53
C PRO A 220 24.85 31.10 -21.91
N ASP A 221 24.80 31.57 -20.66
CA ASP A 221 23.62 31.87 -19.86
C ASP A 221 23.17 33.32 -20.13
N ALA A 222 22.28 33.52 -21.10
CA ALA A 222 21.54 34.78 -21.26
C ALA A 222 20.25 34.59 -22.10
N PRO A 223 19.12 35.20 -21.71
CA PRO A 223 17.86 35.10 -22.42
C PRO A 223 17.82 36.01 -23.68
N PRO A 224 17.05 35.63 -24.73
CA PRO A 224 17.09 36.31 -26.02
C PRO A 224 16.48 37.73 -25.97
N PRO A 225 17.03 38.69 -26.75
CA PRO A 225 16.54 40.08 -26.79
C PRO A 225 15.22 40.20 -27.55
N MET A 226 14.36 41.12 -27.10
CA MET A 226 13.12 41.50 -27.79
C MET A 226 13.43 42.54 -28.88
N ASP A 227 13.14 42.24 -30.14
CA ASP A 227 13.25 43.21 -31.24
C ASP A 227 12.15 44.27 -31.11
N ARG A 228 12.56 45.54 -31.11
CA ARG A 228 11.69 46.71 -31.21
C ARG A 228 11.61 47.17 -32.67
N GLU A 229 10.38 47.40 -33.10
CA GLU A 229 9.92 47.97 -34.38
C GLU A 229 10.64 49.29 -34.75
N ASP A 230 10.98 49.50 -36.03
CA ASP A 230 10.18 50.32 -36.97
C ASP A 230 11.00 50.86 -38.19
N SER A 231 10.39 50.70 -39.37
CA SER A 231 10.27 51.66 -40.49
C SER A 231 11.49 52.43 -41.07
N LEU A 232 11.75 52.25 -42.38
CA LEU A 232 11.45 53.21 -43.48
C LEU A 232 12.36 53.03 -44.73
N VAL A 233 11.70 52.71 -45.86
CA VAL A 233 11.79 53.38 -47.19
C VAL A 233 13.11 53.37 -47.97
N ARG A 234 13.09 52.76 -49.17
CA ARG A 234 13.35 53.51 -50.42
C ARG A 234 12.85 52.82 -51.70
N THR A 235 12.09 53.62 -52.45
CA THR A 235 11.53 53.50 -53.79
C THR A 235 12.61 53.52 -54.88
N ASP A 236 12.32 52.91 -56.05
CA ASP A 236 12.34 53.48 -57.43
C ASP A 236 12.69 52.41 -58.49
N THR A 237 11.71 52.01 -59.35
CA THR A 237 11.48 52.41 -60.78
C THR A 237 12.62 52.01 -61.74
N ILE A 238 12.41 51.45 -62.94
CA ILE A 238 11.37 51.59 -63.98
C ILE A 238 11.07 50.22 -64.61
#